data_AF-A0A699W8F8-F1
#
_entry.id   AF-A0A699W8F8-F1
#
_cell.length_a   1.000
_cell.length_b   1.000
_cell.length_c   1.000
_cell.angle_alpha   90.00
_cell.angle_beta   90.00
_cell.angle_gamma   90.00
#
_symmetry.space_group_name_H-M   'P 1'
#
loop_
_entity.id
_entity.type
_entity.pdbx_description
1 polymer ?
#
loop_
_entity_poly.entity_id
_entity_poly.type
_entity_poly.pdbx_seq_one_letter_code
_entity_poly.pdbx_strand_id
1 'polypeptide(L)'
;RFNDLLRACPHHGFSELHQLDTFYNALNVNDQDSLNSAAGGNFLDKMSRECLKIIESKSKVRQSRAKAVVAKVNMSSSTPAISSEVAELKDLVRVLLLDKKNQSSAPVLSPTPASVKAVEPNCVTCGGTHSYQNCPATSENVYRDNI
;
A
#
# COMPACT_ATOMS: atom_id res chain seq x y z
N ARG A 1 -7.81 -4.51 0.35
CA ARG A 1 -7.64 -5.98 0.19
C ARG A 1 -8.89 -6.65 -0.40
N PHE A 2 -10.05 -6.68 0.27
CA PHE A 2 -11.28 -7.24 -0.34
C PHE A 2 -11.72 -6.50 -1.61
N ASN A 3 -11.78 -5.17 -1.58
CA ASN A 3 -12.07 -4.37 -2.78
C ASN A 3 -11.01 -4.52 -3.89
N ASP A 4 -9.76 -4.84 -3.53
CA ASP A 4 -8.72 -5.11 -4.53
C ASP A 4 -8.94 -6.45 -5.21
N LEU A 5 -9.45 -7.46 -4.48
CA LEU A 5 -9.89 -8.74 -5.04
C LEU A 5 -11.03 -8.54 -6.03
N LEU A 6 -12.03 -7.72 -5.69
CA LEU A 6 -13.13 -7.38 -6.60
C LEU A 6 -12.65 -6.60 -7.84
N ARG A 7 -11.61 -5.77 -7.68
CA ARG A 7 -11.04 -4.97 -8.77
C ARG A 7 -10.08 -5.74 -9.68
N ALA A 8 -9.43 -6.79 -9.18
CA ALA A 8 -8.45 -7.56 -9.94
C ALA A 8 -9.04 -8.26 -11.17
N CYS A 9 -10.36 -8.49 -11.19
CA CYS A 9 -11.02 -9.36 -12.18
C CYS A 9 -12.48 -8.93 -12.47
N PRO A 10 -12.72 -7.81 -13.20
CA PRO A 10 -14.07 -7.29 -13.42
C PRO A 10 -15.00 -8.19 -14.27
N HIS A 11 -14.49 -9.24 -14.92
CA HIS A 11 -15.23 -10.06 -15.90
C HIS A 11 -15.27 -11.57 -15.64
N HIS A 12 -14.94 -12.05 -14.45
CA HIS A 12 -14.59 -13.47 -14.28
C HIS A 12 -15.74 -14.49 -14.22
N GLY A 13 -17.01 -14.08 -14.28
CA GLY A 13 -18.13 -15.04 -14.26
C GLY A 13 -18.26 -15.87 -12.96
N PHE A 14 -17.44 -15.61 -11.93
CA PHE A 14 -17.56 -16.25 -10.62
C PHE A 14 -18.68 -15.63 -9.80
N SER A 15 -19.41 -16.47 -9.08
CA SER A 15 -20.47 -16.02 -8.16
C SER A 15 -19.89 -15.27 -6.96
N GLU A 16 -20.68 -14.37 -6.36
CA GLU A 16 -20.29 -13.66 -5.12
C GLU A 16 -19.87 -14.62 -4.00
N LEU A 17 -20.53 -15.79 -3.91
CA LEU A 17 -20.19 -16.81 -2.92
C LEU A 17 -18.77 -17.34 -3.12
N HIS A 18 -18.37 -17.60 -4.37
CA HIS A 18 -17.01 -18.07 -4.67
C HIS A 18 -15.97 -17.00 -4.35
N GLN A 19 -16.29 -15.72 -4.58
CA GLN A 19 -15.42 -14.60 -4.21
C GLN A 19 -15.26 -14.47 -2.69
N LEU A 20 -16.34 -14.64 -1.93
CA LEU A 20 -16.33 -14.60 -0.46
C LEU A 20 -15.55 -15.79 0.13
N ASP A 21 -15.73 -16.98 -0.41
CA ASP A 21 -14.99 -18.18 -0.01
C ASP A 21 -13.48 -18.00 -0.26
N THR A 22 -13.10 -17.60 -1.47
CA THR A 22 -11.71 -17.32 -1.82
C THR A 22 -11.11 -16.25 -0.91
N PHE A 23 -11.85 -15.18 -0.65
CA PHE A 23 -11.42 -14.13 0.26
C PHE A 23 -11.18 -14.67 1.67
N TYR A 24 -12.13 -15.42 2.23
CA TYR A 24 -12.07 -15.97 3.57
C TYR A 24 -10.89 -16.94 3.74
N ASN A 25 -10.69 -17.84 2.78
CA ASN A 25 -9.59 -18.81 2.78
C ASN A 25 -8.21 -18.16 2.63
N ALA A 26 -8.13 -16.96 2.05
CA ALA A 26 -6.91 -16.16 1.94
C ALA A 26 -6.59 -15.31 3.20
N LEU A 27 -7.44 -15.36 4.23
CA LEU A 27 -7.20 -14.69 5.52
C LEU A 27 -6.35 -15.56 6.45
N ASN A 28 -5.63 -14.91 7.37
CA ASN A 28 -5.03 -15.61 8.49
C ASN A 28 -6.11 -16.02 9.51
N VAL A 29 -5.80 -16.99 10.37
CA VAL A 29 -6.72 -17.55 11.37
C VAL A 29 -7.33 -16.47 12.27
N ASN A 30 -6.55 -15.49 12.73
CA ASN A 30 -7.06 -14.43 13.61
C ASN A 30 -8.11 -13.55 12.91
N ASP A 31 -7.91 -13.25 11.63
CA ASP A 31 -8.87 -12.49 10.84
C ASP A 31 -10.14 -13.30 10.57
N GLN A 32 -10.01 -14.62 10.32
CA GLN A 32 -11.15 -15.53 10.18
C GLN A 32 -11.98 -15.60 11.47
N ASP A 33 -11.34 -15.84 12.62
CA ASP A 33 -12.02 -15.86 13.92
C ASP A 33 -12.72 -14.53 14.22
N SER A 34 -12.11 -13.42 13.84
CA SER A 34 -12.69 -12.09 13.98
C SER A 34 -13.98 -11.91 13.17
N LEU A 35 -14.06 -12.51 11.98
CA LEU A 35 -15.25 -12.50 11.13
C LEU A 35 -16.30 -13.47 11.66
N ASN A 36 -15.91 -14.69 12.05
CA ASN A 36 -16.81 -15.69 12.63
C ASN A 36 -17.48 -15.17 13.91
N SER A 37 -16.70 -14.55 14.79
CA SER A 37 -17.21 -13.92 16.01
C SER A 37 -18.25 -12.84 15.71
N ALA A 38 -18.03 -12.05 14.65
CA ALA A 38 -18.96 -10.99 14.24
C ALA A 38 -20.22 -11.56 13.57
N ALA A 39 -20.11 -12.72 12.93
CA ALA A 39 -21.24 -13.44 12.35
C ALA A 39 -22.05 -14.24 13.40
N GLY A 40 -21.51 -14.43 14.61
CA GLY A 40 -22.10 -15.30 15.64
C GLY A 40 -22.05 -16.78 15.26
N GLY A 41 -21.03 -17.19 14.50
CA GLY A 41 -20.91 -18.53 13.93
C GLY A 41 -19.96 -18.53 12.72
N ASN A 42 -19.98 -19.56 11.89
CA ASN A 42 -19.17 -19.54 10.66
C ASN A 42 -19.63 -18.40 9.74
N PHE A 43 -18.67 -17.60 9.28
CA PHE A 43 -18.93 -16.46 8.41
C PHE A 43 -19.52 -16.89 7.06
N LEU A 44 -19.02 -18.00 6.49
CA LEU A 44 -19.45 -18.50 5.17
C LEU A 44 -20.87 -19.11 5.16
N ASP A 45 -21.46 -19.35 6.34
CA ASP A 45 -22.85 -19.83 6.46
C ASP A 45 -23.87 -18.69 6.31
N LYS A 46 -23.42 -17.43 6.26
CA LYS A 46 -24.29 -16.26 6.10
C LYS A 46 -24.56 -15.99 4.63
N MET A 47 -25.70 -15.33 4.37
CA MET A 47 -26.03 -14.82 3.03
C MET A 47 -24.97 -13.81 2.56
N SER A 48 -24.64 -13.78 1.27
CA SER A 48 -23.61 -12.89 0.70
C SER A 48 -23.74 -11.44 1.14
N ARG A 49 -24.97 -10.91 1.18
CA ARG A 49 -25.25 -9.53 1.64
C ARG A 49 -24.82 -9.30 3.09
N GLU A 50 -25.03 -10.26 3.97
CA GLU A 50 -24.65 -10.16 5.39
C GLU A 50 -23.14 -10.29 5.55
N CYS A 51 -22.50 -11.18 4.78
CA CYS A 51 -21.05 -11.29 4.70
C CYS A 51 -20.39 -9.95 4.34
N LEU A 52 -20.91 -9.27 3.31
CA LEU A 52 -20.43 -7.96 2.87
C LEU A 52 -20.58 -6.89 3.96
N LYS A 53 -21.74 -6.83 4.63
CA LYS A 53 -21.98 -5.89 5.75
C LYS A 53 -20.99 -6.10 6.89
N ILE A 54 -20.71 -7.35 7.26
CA ILE A 54 -19.77 -7.69 8.32
C ILE A 54 -18.35 -7.25 7.94
N ILE A 55 -17.90 -7.56 6.72
CA ILE A 55 -16.58 -7.13 6.21
C ILE A 55 -16.47 -5.60 6.26
N GLU A 56 -17.47 -4.90 5.77
CA GLU A 56 -17.48 -3.43 5.74
C GLU A 56 -17.44 -2.84 7.16
N SER A 57 -18.28 -3.33 8.07
CA SER A 57 -18.32 -2.90 9.46
C SER A 57 -16.96 -3.09 10.15
N LYS A 58 -16.36 -4.28 10.01
CA LYS A 58 -15.06 -4.59 10.61
C LYS A 58 -13.93 -3.74 10.02
N SER A 59 -13.98 -3.47 8.71
CA SER A 59 -13.03 -2.57 8.04
C SER A 59 -13.11 -1.14 8.60
N LYS A 60 -14.33 -0.61 8.80
CA LYS A 60 -14.54 0.72 9.40
C LYS A 60 -13.97 0.82 10.82
N VAL A 61 -14.16 -0.22 11.65
CA VAL A 61 -13.61 -0.28 13.01
C VAL A 61 -12.08 -0.28 12.99
N ARG A 62 -11.46 -1.06 12.08
CA ARG A 62 -9.99 -1.07 11.95
C ARG A 62 -9.45 0.28 11.49
N GLN A 63 -10.13 0.92 10.53
CA GLN A 63 -9.73 2.23 10.03
C GLN A 63 -9.85 3.31 11.10
N SER A 64 -10.93 3.35 11.88
CA SER A 64 -11.10 4.33 12.96
C SER A 64 -10.04 4.16 14.05
N ARG A 65 -9.74 2.93 14.45
CA ARG A 65 -8.66 2.63 15.39
C ARG A 65 -7.29 3.06 14.84
N ALA A 66 -6.99 2.77 13.58
CA ALA A 66 -5.74 3.20 12.95
C ALA A 66 -5.60 4.73 12.96
N LYS A 67 -6.67 5.46 12.61
CA LYS A 67 -6.70 6.93 12.68
C LYS A 67 -6.46 7.46 14.10
N ALA A 68 -7.09 6.84 15.11
CA ALA A 68 -6.89 7.23 16.51
C ALA A 68 -5.44 6.98 16.99
N VAL A 69 -4.82 5.88 16.55
CA VAL A 69 -3.40 5.60 16.85
C VAL A 69 -2.50 6.66 16.22
N VAL A 70 -2.72 7.01 14.95
CA VAL A 70 -1.95 8.06 14.27
C VAL A 70 -2.10 9.41 14.98
N ALA A 71 -3.34 9.79 15.36
CA ALA A 71 -3.59 11.02 16.11
C ALA A 71 -2.88 11.01 17.48
N LYS A 72 -2.88 9.88 18.20
CA LYS A 72 -2.19 9.74 19.48
C LYS A 72 -0.67 9.87 19.34
N VAL A 73 -0.08 9.25 18.32
CA VAL A 73 1.36 9.40 18.04
C VAL A 73 1.69 10.86 17.72
N ASN A 74 0.86 11.53 16.92
CA ASN A 74 1.06 12.94 16.57
C ASN A 74 0.89 13.88 17.78
N MET A 75 0.00 13.56 18.72
CA MET A 75 -0.13 14.28 19.99
C MET A 75 1.11 14.08 20.88
N SER A 76 1.66 12.86 20.89
CA SER A 76 2.85 12.50 21.68
C SER A 76 4.11 13.18 21.16
N SER A 77 4.22 13.42 19.84
CA SER A 77 5.32 14.20 19.25
C SER A 77 5.15 15.72 19.40
N SER A 78 3.95 16.19 19.73
CA SER A 78 3.60 17.61 19.86
C SER A 78 3.64 18.11 21.31
N THR A 79 4.14 17.32 22.26
CA THR A 79 4.35 17.80 23.63
C THR A 79 5.32 19.00 23.61
N PRO A 80 5.03 20.11 24.31
CA PRO A 80 5.85 21.33 24.27
C PRO A 80 7.32 21.08 24.57
N ALA A 81 7.62 20.11 25.45
CA ALA A 81 8.98 19.70 25.80
C ALA A 81 9.78 19.17 24.58
N ILE A 82 9.24 18.17 23.87
CA ILE A 82 9.89 17.57 22.69
C ILE A 82 9.99 18.59 21.54
N SER A 83 8.96 19.44 21.36
CA SER A 83 9.01 20.51 20.35
C SER A 83 10.07 21.57 20.67
N SER A 84 10.31 21.86 21.94
CA SER A 84 11.37 22.79 22.38
C SER A 84 12.75 22.20 22.13
N GLU A 85 12.97 20.94 22.51
CA GLU A 85 14.25 20.23 22.27
C GLU A 85 14.62 20.18 20.78
N VAL A 86 13.64 19.94 19.89
CA VAL A 86 13.86 19.93 18.43
C VAL A 86 14.15 21.34 17.89
N ALA A 87 13.55 22.38 18.46
CA ALA A 87 13.83 23.77 18.08
C ALA A 87 15.25 24.18 18.48
N GLU A 88 15.65 23.87 19.72
CA GLU A 88 16.99 24.12 20.25
C GLU A 88 18.07 23.39 19.45
N LEU A 89 17.85 22.11 19.11
CA LEU A 89 18.75 21.37 18.23
C LEU A 89 18.87 22.00 16.83
N LYS A 90 17.76 22.46 16.25
CA LYS A 90 17.77 23.16 14.96
C LYS A 90 18.52 24.49 15.02
N ASP A 91 18.39 25.23 16.11
CA ASP A 91 19.14 26.47 16.34
C ASP A 91 20.64 26.19 16.46
N LEU A 92 21.03 25.20 17.26
CA LEU A 92 22.44 24.83 17.44
C LEU A 92 23.09 24.36 16.13
N VAL A 93 22.38 23.57 15.31
CA VAL A 93 22.85 23.18 13.97
C VAL A 93 23.03 24.40 13.06
N ARG A 94 22.12 25.38 13.11
CA ARG A 94 22.25 26.63 12.33
C ARG A 94 23.47 27.44 12.78
N VAL A 95 23.72 27.54 14.08
CA VAL A 95 24.90 28.22 14.63
C VAL A 95 26.19 27.54 14.17
N LEU A 96 26.28 26.21 14.31
CA LEU A 96 27.46 25.45 13.89
C LEU A 96 27.73 25.53 12.38
N LEU A 97 26.68 25.56 11.54
CA LEU A 97 26.82 25.73 10.09
C LEU A 97 27.28 27.15 9.72
N LEU A 98 26.84 28.17 10.45
CA LEU A 98 27.24 29.56 10.24
C LEU A 98 28.71 29.78 10.66
N ASP A 99 29.14 29.20 11.78
CA ASP A 99 30.53 29.27 12.25
C ASP A 99 31.51 28.60 11.25
N LYS A 100 31.09 27.49 10.65
CA LYS A 100 31.86 26.81 9.60
C LYS A 100 31.95 27.62 8.30
N LYS A 101 30.96 28.48 8.01
CA LYS A 101 30.98 29.38 6.84
C LYS A 101 31.89 30.60 7.06
N ASN A 102 32.00 31.08 8.30
CA ASN A 102 32.88 32.20 8.65
C ASN A 102 34.38 31.84 8.67
N GLN A 103 34.72 30.54 8.66
CA GLN A 103 36.11 30.06 8.54
C GLN A 103 36.50 29.59 7.13
N SER A 104 35.58 29.50 6.18
CA SER A 104 35.84 28.93 4.85
C SER A 104 35.73 29.99 3.75
N SER A 105 36.74 30.86 3.65
CA SER A 105 36.97 31.61 2.41
C SER A 105 37.77 30.73 1.44
N ALA A 106 37.07 29.93 0.63
CA ALA A 106 37.59 29.35 -0.60
C ALA A 106 36.42 29.01 -1.55
N PRO A 107 36.47 29.40 -2.84
CA PRO A 107 35.40 29.15 -3.78
C PRO A 107 35.55 27.75 -4.39
N VAL A 108 34.55 26.88 -4.27
CA VAL A 108 34.55 25.59 -4.98
C VAL A 108 33.20 25.33 -5.65
N LEU A 109 33.23 25.55 -6.97
CA LEU A 109 32.60 24.85 -8.09
C LEU A 109 31.33 24.02 -7.83
N SER A 110 30.27 24.41 -8.54
CA SER A 110 29.01 23.69 -8.71
C SER A 110 29.21 22.28 -9.29
N PRO A 111 28.59 21.22 -8.72
CA PRO A 111 28.63 19.90 -9.31
C PRO A 111 27.61 19.80 -10.45
N THR A 112 28.11 19.47 -11.64
CA THR A 112 27.33 19.12 -12.83
C THR A 112 26.47 17.87 -12.54
N PRO A 113 25.18 17.85 -12.90
CA PRO A 113 24.37 16.65 -12.72
C PRO A 113 24.78 15.60 -13.74
N ALA A 114 25.38 14.51 -13.27
CA ALA A 114 25.68 13.34 -14.06
C ALA A 114 24.38 12.73 -14.60
N SER A 115 24.32 12.52 -15.92
CA SER A 115 23.20 11.86 -16.60
C SER A 115 23.07 10.43 -16.09
N VAL A 116 21.95 10.13 -15.42
CA VAL A 116 21.60 8.79 -14.97
C VAL A 116 21.24 7.96 -16.20
N LYS A 117 22.03 6.91 -16.45
CA LYS A 117 21.85 5.96 -17.54
C LYS A 117 20.44 5.38 -17.48
N ALA A 118 19.67 5.57 -18.56
CA ALA A 118 18.31 5.05 -18.68
C ALA A 118 18.32 3.51 -18.58
N VAL A 119 17.46 2.97 -17.72
CA VAL A 119 17.16 1.55 -17.64
C VAL A 119 16.37 1.17 -18.89
N GLU A 120 16.89 0.18 -19.62
CA GLU A 120 16.26 -0.35 -20.82
C GLU A 120 14.92 -0.99 -20.46
N PRO A 121 13.80 -0.58 -21.07
CA PRO A 121 12.50 -1.11 -20.72
C PRO A 121 12.34 -2.50 -21.34
N ASN A 122 12.54 -3.55 -20.53
CA ASN A 122 12.19 -4.91 -20.91
C ASN A 122 10.81 -5.28 -20.36
N CYS A 123 10.01 -5.96 -21.18
CA CYS A 123 8.71 -6.44 -20.78
C CYS A 123 8.89 -7.82 -20.13
N VAL A 124 8.72 -7.89 -18.81
CA VAL A 124 8.88 -9.14 -18.05
C VAL A 124 7.88 -10.22 -18.49
N THR A 125 6.74 -9.85 -19.07
CA THR A 125 5.68 -10.77 -19.49
C THR A 125 5.99 -11.51 -20.79
N CYS A 126 6.63 -10.85 -21.76
CA CYS A 126 6.91 -11.42 -23.10
C CYS A 126 8.40 -11.46 -23.47
N GLY A 127 9.28 -10.91 -22.64
CA GLY A 127 10.72 -10.81 -22.90
C GLY A 127 11.12 -9.74 -23.94
N GLY A 128 10.18 -8.93 -24.42
CA GLY A 128 10.44 -7.92 -25.46
C GLY A 128 11.15 -6.66 -24.95
N THR A 129 11.81 -5.93 -25.85
CA THR A 129 12.56 -4.67 -25.57
C THR A 129 11.64 -3.43 -25.50
N HIS A 130 10.45 -3.58 -24.91
CA HIS A 130 9.49 -2.50 -24.73
C HIS A 130 9.01 -2.42 -23.28
N SER A 131 8.51 -1.24 -22.89
CA SER A 131 7.88 -1.05 -21.57
C SER A 131 6.57 -1.83 -21.50
N TYR A 132 6.20 -2.28 -20.30
CA TYR A 132 4.97 -3.04 -20.02
C TYR A 132 3.71 -2.44 -20.67
N GLN A 133 3.61 -1.10 -20.76
CA GLN A 133 2.45 -0.42 -21.34
C GLN A 133 2.32 -0.59 -22.87
N ASN A 134 3.37 -1.02 -23.55
CA ASN A 134 3.42 -1.18 -25.00
C ASN A 134 3.44 -2.66 -25.42
N CYS A 135 3.11 -3.59 -24.51
CA CYS A 135 3.08 -5.01 -24.83
C CYS A 135 1.93 -5.31 -25.81
N PRO A 136 2.21 -5.83 -27.02
CA PRO A 136 1.14 -6.15 -27.97
C PRO A 136 0.26 -7.25 -27.38
N ALA A 137 -1.05 -7.03 -27.40
CA ALA A 137 -2.02 -8.05 -27.01
C ALA A 137 -1.96 -9.17 -28.04
N THR A 138 -1.59 -10.37 -27.63
CA THR A 138 -1.76 -11.59 -28.43
C THR A 138 -3.26 -11.80 -28.65
N SER A 139 -3.74 -11.43 -29.83
CA SER A 139 -4.99 -11.95 -30.36
C SER A 139 -4.81 -13.43 -30.72
N GLU A 140 -5.78 -14.24 -30.31
CA GLU A 140 -6.06 -15.62 -30.73
C GLU A 140 -5.18 -16.75 -30.18
N ASN A 141 -5.67 -17.35 -29.09
CA ASN A 141 -5.58 -18.80 -28.93
C ASN A 141 -6.98 -19.37 -29.13
N VAL A 142 -7.28 -19.75 -30.36
CA VAL A 142 -8.42 -20.59 -30.74
C VAL A 142 -8.36 -21.87 -29.91
N TYR A 143 -9.31 -22.07 -29.01
CA TYR A 143 -9.51 -23.35 -28.34
C TYR A 143 -10.02 -24.35 -29.40
N ARG A 144 -9.12 -25.19 -29.90
CA ARG A 144 -9.49 -26.37 -30.69
C ARG A 144 -10.02 -27.42 -29.71
N ASP A 145 -11.34 -27.57 -29.69
CA ASP A 145 -12.03 -28.78 -29.26
C ASP A 145 -11.37 -30.00 -29.92
N ASN A 146 -10.95 -30.97 -29.11
CA ASN A 146 -10.63 -32.32 -29.55
C ASN A 146 -11.11 -33.30 -28.45
N ILE A 147 -12.29 -33.85 -28.73
CA ILE A 147 -12.88 -35.16 -28.39
C ILE A 147 -12.17 -35.98 -27.31
#